data_AF-A0A1Q8CRS2-F1
#
_entry.id   AF-A0A1Q8CRS2-F1
#
_cell.length_a   1.000
_cell.length_b   1.000
_cell.length_c   1.000
_cell.angle_alpha   90.00
_cell.angle_beta   90.00
_cell.angle_gamma   90.00
#
_symmetry.space_group_name_H-M   'P 1'
#
loop_
_entity.id
_entity.type
_entity.pdbx_description
1 polymer ?
#
loop_
_entity_poly.entity_id
_entity_poly.type
_entity_poly.pdbx_seq_one_letter_code
_entity_poly.pdbx_strand_id
1 'polypeptide(L)'
;MTMSLVEEHGRSMRVLCGDVEIARYVYAPWDRQLESPRPYLHPLRTLGGSLVSLYRPHDHVWHKGIAWSLPNVGPANFWGGPTYRRERGYEQLANNGAMRHVDFSVVSTEKGQVQLAESLAWETEQGETWFVEERELGFEVLDGAWALRFRTSFTNVSDAGIVIGSPTTEGRPNAGYGGLFWRGPRSFTGGGVHVPGRVGGDELMGVRAPWLAFRGRHDEQGGESTLVFVATDEPKWFVRSQPFAAVCPAPFFDREVLVVEDGTLCFRYTVVIADGAPDPAALARIAG
;
A
#
# COMPACT_ATOMS: atom_id res chain seq x y z
N MET A 1 16.18 10.63 -17.05
CA MET A 1 14.95 11.44 -17.14
C MET A 1 14.89 12.34 -15.91
N THR A 2 14.39 13.58 -16.03
CA THR A 2 14.30 14.50 -14.89
C THR A 2 13.00 14.27 -14.13
N MET A 3 13.07 14.22 -12.80
CA MET A 3 11.89 14.17 -11.93
C MET A 3 11.56 15.57 -11.40
N SER A 4 10.28 15.86 -11.23
CA SER A 4 9.81 17.09 -10.59
C SER A 4 8.65 16.80 -9.64
N LEU A 5 8.42 17.74 -8.73
CA LEU A 5 7.37 17.67 -7.71
C LEU A 5 6.50 18.92 -7.80
N VAL A 6 5.18 18.74 -7.75
CA VAL A 6 4.21 19.84 -7.73
C VAL A 6 3.22 19.62 -6.61
N GLU A 7 3.18 20.54 -5.65
CA GLU A 7 2.15 20.58 -4.61
C GLU A 7 0.82 21.06 -5.19
N GLU A 8 -0.28 20.44 -4.78
CA GLU A 8 -1.64 20.82 -5.13
C GLU A 8 -2.46 21.13 -3.87
N HIS A 9 -2.77 22.40 -3.70
CA HIS A 9 -3.79 22.91 -2.78
C HIS A 9 -3.64 22.48 -1.32
N GLY A 10 -2.42 22.24 -0.82
CA GLY A 10 -2.20 21.78 0.55
C GLY A 10 -2.78 20.38 0.81
N ARG A 11 -2.91 19.53 -0.22
CA ARG A 11 -3.53 18.20 -0.09
C ARG A 11 -2.78 17.07 -0.77
N SER A 12 -2.08 17.35 -1.86
CA SER A 12 -1.35 16.31 -2.58
C SER A 12 -0.05 16.80 -3.21
N MET A 13 0.86 15.87 -3.42
CA MET A 13 2.11 16.04 -4.14
C MET A 13 2.08 15.20 -5.41
N ARG A 14 2.18 15.83 -6.58
CA ARG A 14 2.34 15.14 -7.87
C ARG A 14 3.81 14.96 -8.17
N VAL A 15 4.19 13.74 -8.50
CA VAL A 15 5.55 13.36 -8.92
C VAL A 15 5.52 13.12 -10.42
N LEU A 16 6.31 13.89 -11.16
CA LEU A 16 6.41 13.79 -12.60
C LEU A 16 7.77 13.24 -13.03
N CYS A 17 7.78 12.50 -14.13
CA CYS A 17 8.98 12.12 -14.88
C CYS A 17 8.83 12.61 -16.31
N GLY A 18 9.56 13.66 -16.69
CA GLY A 18 9.21 14.44 -17.89
C GLY A 18 7.77 14.97 -17.78
N ASP A 19 6.92 14.66 -18.76
CA ASP A 19 5.52 15.08 -18.80
C ASP A 19 4.55 14.06 -18.17
N VAL A 20 5.04 12.91 -17.70
CA VAL A 20 4.20 11.84 -17.15
C VAL A 20 4.09 12.00 -15.64
N GLU A 21 2.87 12.16 -15.14
CA GLU A 21 2.54 12.05 -13.70
C GLU A 21 2.62 10.58 -13.28
N ILE A 22 3.81 10.14 -12.83
CA ILE A 22 4.05 8.76 -12.45
C ILE A 22 3.38 8.40 -11.12
N ALA A 23 3.21 9.38 -10.21
CA ALA A 23 2.57 9.18 -8.94
C ALA A 23 1.93 10.48 -8.42
N ARG A 24 0.85 10.33 -7.65
CA ARG A 24 0.30 11.39 -6.81
C ARG A 24 0.13 10.89 -5.40
N TYR A 25 0.79 11.58 -4.47
CA TYR A 25 0.63 11.33 -3.05
C TYR A 25 -0.41 12.28 -2.46
N VAL A 26 -1.57 11.77 -2.06
CA VAL A 26 -2.60 12.54 -1.38
C VAL A 26 -2.39 12.38 0.12
N TYR A 27 -1.89 13.41 0.80
CA TYR A 27 -1.58 13.38 2.24
C TYR A 27 -2.72 13.93 3.12
N ALA A 28 -3.59 14.78 2.57
CA ALA A 28 -4.79 15.25 3.25
C ALA A 28 -6.05 14.87 2.44
N PRO A 29 -6.50 13.60 2.54
CA PRO A 29 -7.64 13.11 1.78
C PRO A 29 -8.97 13.70 2.30
N TRP A 30 -9.96 13.78 1.41
CA TRP A 30 -11.34 14.21 1.70
C TRP A 30 -12.30 13.02 1.88
N ASP A 31 -11.75 11.84 2.14
CA ASP A 31 -12.51 10.62 2.26
C ASP A 31 -13.46 10.68 3.48
N ARG A 32 -14.57 9.96 3.43
CA ARG A 32 -15.51 9.85 4.56
C ARG A 32 -14.88 9.00 5.67
N GLN A 33 -15.32 9.19 6.92
CA GLN A 33 -14.86 8.37 8.06
C GLN A 33 -14.96 6.85 7.78
N LEU A 34 -16.07 6.41 7.17
CA LEU A 34 -16.29 5.04 6.70
C LEU A 34 -15.11 4.48 5.87
N GLU A 35 -14.40 5.32 5.14
CA GLU A 35 -13.31 4.93 4.25
C GLU A 35 -11.93 4.99 4.93
N SER A 36 -11.89 5.29 6.24
CA SER A 36 -10.69 5.53 7.05
C SER A 36 -9.72 6.50 6.38
N PRO A 37 -9.98 7.82 6.45
CA PRO A 37 -9.16 8.83 5.80
C PRO A 37 -7.69 8.68 6.18
N ARG A 38 -6.84 8.44 5.17
CA ARG A 38 -5.41 8.22 5.35
C ARG A 38 -4.67 8.56 4.06
N PRO A 39 -3.37 8.92 4.12
CA PRO A 39 -2.63 9.18 2.92
C PRO A 39 -2.55 7.98 1.97
N TYR A 40 -2.56 8.23 0.67
CA TYR A 40 -2.49 7.21 -0.36
C TYR A 40 -1.80 7.71 -1.63
N LEU A 41 -1.39 6.77 -2.47
CA LEU A 41 -0.81 7.02 -3.79
C LEU A 41 -1.79 6.63 -4.90
N HIS A 42 -2.35 7.62 -5.58
CA HIS A 42 -3.16 7.46 -6.79
C HIS A 42 -3.37 8.80 -7.51
N PRO A 43 -3.25 8.87 -8.85
CA PRO A 43 -2.87 7.78 -9.76
C PRO A 43 -1.43 7.32 -9.58
N LEU A 44 -1.17 6.09 -10.02
CA LEU A 44 0.17 5.52 -10.22
C LEU A 44 0.25 5.08 -11.68
N ARG A 45 1.31 5.48 -12.37
CA ARG A 45 1.51 5.21 -13.81
C ARG A 45 2.88 4.64 -14.06
N THR A 46 3.03 3.85 -15.12
CA THR A 46 4.35 3.51 -15.66
C THR A 46 5.03 4.74 -16.27
N LEU A 47 6.32 4.63 -16.65
CA LEU A 47 7.01 5.70 -17.38
C LEU A 47 6.34 6.00 -18.73
N GLY A 48 5.73 5.00 -19.37
CA GLY A 48 4.89 5.15 -20.56
C GLY A 48 3.50 5.76 -20.31
N GLY A 49 3.11 6.00 -19.05
CA GLY A 49 1.84 6.64 -18.69
C GLY A 49 0.66 5.69 -18.43
N SER A 50 0.87 4.38 -18.54
CA SER A 50 -0.16 3.36 -18.31
C SER A 50 -0.61 3.34 -16.84
N LEU A 51 -1.91 3.44 -16.55
CA LEU A 51 -2.44 3.47 -15.18
C LEU A 51 -2.32 2.09 -14.52
N VAL A 52 -1.66 2.01 -13.36
CA VAL A 52 -1.44 0.75 -12.64
C VAL A 52 -2.10 0.70 -11.26
N SER A 53 -3.05 1.58 -10.98
CA SER A 53 -3.77 1.60 -9.70
C SER A 53 -5.22 2.03 -9.89
N LEU A 54 -6.08 1.62 -8.96
CA LEU A 54 -7.48 2.01 -8.91
C LEU A 54 -7.82 2.73 -7.61
N TYR A 55 -8.73 3.68 -7.69
CA TYR A 55 -9.22 4.46 -6.56
C TYR A 55 -10.72 4.28 -6.39
N ARG A 56 -11.15 4.05 -5.15
CA ARG A 56 -12.55 4.03 -4.70
C ARG A 56 -13.47 3.18 -5.59
N PRO A 57 -13.13 1.89 -5.84
CA PRO A 57 -13.98 1.01 -6.62
C PRO A 57 -15.34 0.80 -5.95
N HIS A 58 -16.41 0.66 -6.74
CA HIS A 58 -17.78 0.57 -6.23
C HIS A 58 -18.03 -0.58 -5.24
N ASP A 59 -17.23 -1.65 -5.31
CA ASP A 59 -17.29 -2.82 -4.41
C ASP A 59 -16.52 -2.62 -3.11
N HIS A 60 -15.54 -1.72 -3.08
CA HIS A 60 -14.65 -1.47 -1.95
C HIS A 60 -14.19 -0.01 -1.95
N VAL A 61 -15.08 0.92 -1.60
CA VAL A 61 -14.82 2.37 -1.71
C VAL A 61 -13.60 2.84 -0.90
N TRP A 62 -13.22 2.11 0.15
CA TRP A 62 -12.04 2.38 0.97
C TRP A 62 -10.70 1.91 0.37
N HIS A 63 -10.69 1.29 -0.83
CA HIS A 63 -9.46 0.94 -1.53
C HIS A 63 -8.89 2.14 -2.32
N LYS A 64 -7.62 2.47 -2.08
CA LYS A 64 -6.97 3.71 -2.55
C LYS A 64 -5.57 3.43 -3.10
N GLY A 65 -5.47 3.06 -4.39
CA GLY A 65 -4.18 2.82 -5.04
C GLY A 65 -3.18 2.04 -4.18
N ILE A 66 -2.08 2.67 -3.75
CA ILE A 66 -1.23 2.17 -2.66
C ILE A 66 -1.49 2.96 -1.37
N ALA A 67 -1.78 2.27 -0.26
CA ALA A 67 -1.93 2.89 1.06
C ALA A 67 -1.54 1.93 2.20
N TRP A 68 -1.02 2.48 3.30
CA TRP A 68 -0.88 1.73 4.56
C TRP A 68 -2.27 1.40 5.10
N SER A 69 -2.58 0.11 5.22
CA SER A 69 -3.95 -0.40 5.24
C SER A 69 -4.08 -1.47 6.32
N LEU A 70 -4.59 -1.08 7.49
CA LEU A 70 -4.65 -1.93 8.68
C LEU A 70 -6.09 -2.10 9.18
N PRO A 71 -6.73 -3.27 8.93
CA PRO A 71 -8.13 -3.51 9.30
C PRO A 71 -8.34 -3.84 10.78
N ASN A 72 -7.28 -4.25 11.50
CA ASN A 72 -7.34 -4.74 12.87
C ASN A 72 -6.17 -4.14 13.68
N VAL A 73 -6.41 -2.99 14.30
CA VAL A 73 -5.50 -2.30 15.22
C VAL A 73 -6.24 -2.17 16.53
N GLY A 74 -6.04 -3.10 17.47
CA GLY A 74 -6.92 -3.29 18.61
C GLY A 74 -8.38 -3.44 18.15
N PRO A 75 -9.34 -2.73 18.75
CA PRO A 75 -10.71 -2.71 18.25
C PRO A 75 -10.91 -1.80 17.03
N ALA A 76 -9.94 -0.95 16.65
CA ALA A 76 -10.05 0.01 15.55
C ALA A 76 -9.68 -0.59 14.18
N ASN A 77 -10.21 0.06 13.13
CA ASN A 77 -9.96 -0.25 11.73
C ASN A 77 -9.43 1.02 11.05
N PHE A 78 -8.18 1.01 10.59
CA PHE A 78 -7.55 2.12 9.86
C PHE A 78 -7.44 1.84 8.35
N TRP A 79 -8.16 0.83 7.84
CA TRP A 79 -8.26 0.55 6.41
C TRP A 79 -9.55 1.05 5.78
N GLY A 80 -10.63 1.09 6.57
CA GLY A 80 -11.96 1.49 6.15
C GLY A 80 -12.89 0.30 5.90
N GLY A 81 -14.16 0.62 5.69
CA GLY A 81 -15.23 -0.34 5.44
C GLY A 81 -15.55 -1.23 6.63
N PRO A 82 -16.27 -2.33 6.37
CA PRO A 82 -16.68 -3.29 7.38
C PRO A 82 -15.47 -3.99 8.04
N THR A 83 -15.57 -4.19 9.35
CA THR A 83 -14.59 -4.95 10.13
C THR A 83 -15.02 -6.41 10.19
N TYR A 84 -14.09 -7.34 9.97
CA TYR A 84 -14.37 -8.78 10.15
C TYR A 84 -14.22 -9.19 11.61
N ARG A 85 -15.19 -9.94 12.14
CA ARG A 85 -15.16 -10.56 13.46
C ARG A 85 -15.48 -12.05 13.36
N ARG A 86 -14.74 -12.89 14.09
CA ARG A 86 -14.79 -14.37 14.01
C ARG A 86 -16.18 -14.97 13.90
N GLU A 87 -17.10 -14.51 14.75
CA GLU A 87 -18.44 -15.08 14.89
C GLU A 87 -19.52 -14.32 14.12
N ARG A 88 -19.24 -13.08 13.70
CA ARG A 88 -20.23 -12.17 13.11
C ARG A 88 -19.98 -11.90 11.63
N GLY A 89 -18.84 -12.32 11.09
CA GLY A 89 -18.43 -12.00 9.74
C GLY A 89 -18.10 -10.52 9.59
N TYR A 90 -18.36 -9.96 8.41
CA TYR A 90 -18.18 -8.54 8.16
C TYR A 90 -19.35 -7.72 8.67
N GLU A 91 -19.05 -6.71 9.47
CA GLU A 91 -20.02 -5.75 9.96
C GLU A 91 -19.46 -4.34 9.90
N GLN A 92 -20.31 -3.38 9.53
CA GLN A 92 -19.95 -1.99 9.66
C GLN A 92 -20.07 -1.55 11.12
N LEU A 93 -18.92 -1.40 11.77
CA LEU A 93 -18.81 -0.90 13.14
C LEU A 93 -18.48 0.60 13.12
N ALA A 94 -18.72 1.28 14.24
CA ALA A 94 -18.22 2.64 14.49
C ALA A 94 -16.78 2.56 15.03
N ASN A 95 -15.87 2.03 14.22
CA ASN A 95 -14.46 1.84 14.57
C ASN A 95 -13.48 2.23 13.45
N ASN A 96 -13.94 2.90 12.40
CA ASN A 96 -13.07 3.34 11.32
C ASN A 96 -12.26 4.56 11.77
N GLY A 97 -10.98 4.38 12.10
CA GLY A 97 -10.06 5.46 12.44
C GLY A 97 -9.49 6.17 11.20
N ALA A 98 -8.62 7.15 11.43
CA ALA A 98 -7.94 7.96 10.41
C ALA A 98 -6.43 8.05 10.67
N MET A 99 -5.63 8.19 9.60
CA MET A 99 -4.22 8.59 9.70
C MET A 99 -4.13 10.02 9.17
N ARG A 100 -3.94 11.00 10.03
CA ARG A 100 -3.99 12.42 9.68
C ARG A 100 -2.58 12.97 9.50
N HIS A 101 -2.32 13.58 8.34
CA HIS A 101 -1.10 14.35 8.12
C HIS A 101 -0.95 15.47 9.16
N VAL A 102 0.24 15.56 9.75
CA VAL A 102 0.59 16.61 10.71
C VAL A 102 1.48 17.63 10.02
N ASP A 103 2.65 17.23 9.53
CA ASP A 103 3.59 18.11 8.84
C ASP A 103 4.60 17.33 7.97
N PHE A 104 5.20 17.98 6.98
CA PHE A 104 6.35 17.47 6.24
C PHE A 104 7.66 17.90 6.88
N SER A 105 8.52 16.94 7.22
CA SER A 105 9.89 17.19 7.65
C SER A 105 10.88 17.25 6.47
N VAL A 106 10.55 16.62 5.33
CA VAL A 106 11.34 16.65 4.09
C VAL A 106 10.43 16.77 2.88
N VAL A 107 10.79 17.71 1.99
CA VAL A 107 10.28 17.80 0.61
C VAL A 107 11.45 18.15 -0.29
N SER A 108 11.95 17.19 -1.08
CA SER A 108 13.17 17.35 -1.89
C SER A 108 13.04 16.76 -3.30
N THR A 109 13.71 17.43 -4.25
CA THR A 109 13.83 17.04 -5.67
C THR A 109 15.30 17.08 -6.09
N GLU A 110 16.15 16.31 -5.40
CA GLU A 110 17.59 16.28 -5.64
C GLU A 110 18.03 15.08 -6.47
N LYS A 111 19.07 15.26 -7.30
CA LYS A 111 19.77 14.18 -8.04
C LYS A 111 18.83 13.29 -8.88
N GLY A 112 17.74 13.84 -9.39
CA GLY A 112 16.77 13.09 -10.19
C GLY A 112 15.91 12.13 -9.38
N GLN A 113 15.79 12.34 -8.07
CA GLN A 113 14.91 11.62 -7.16
C GLN A 113 13.97 12.60 -6.44
N VAL A 114 12.80 12.13 -6.05
CA VAL A 114 11.90 12.86 -5.14
C VAL A 114 11.90 12.18 -3.79
N GLN A 115 12.00 12.95 -2.72
CA GLN A 115 11.89 12.46 -1.35
C GLN A 115 10.87 13.29 -0.57
N LEU A 116 9.97 12.59 0.10
CA LEU A 116 9.01 13.16 1.05
C LEU A 116 9.21 12.46 2.39
N ALA A 117 9.23 13.21 3.48
CA ALA A 117 9.11 12.67 4.83
C ALA A 117 8.08 13.48 5.61
N GLU A 118 7.17 12.80 6.30
CA GLU A 118 6.09 13.43 7.05
C GLU A 118 5.84 12.74 8.39
N SER A 119 5.20 13.50 9.27
CA SER A 119 4.61 13.00 10.50
C SER A 119 3.09 12.83 10.35
N LEU A 120 2.56 11.79 10.97
CA LEU A 120 1.15 11.38 10.92
C LEU A 120 0.66 11.06 12.33
N ALA A 121 -0.61 11.37 12.62
CA ALA A 121 -1.29 10.94 13.84
C ALA A 121 -2.38 9.92 13.50
N TRP A 122 -2.40 8.79 14.20
CA TRP A 122 -3.42 7.76 14.04
C TRP A 122 -4.52 7.99 15.09
N GLU A 123 -5.65 8.47 14.62
CA GLU A 123 -6.79 8.85 15.45
C GLU A 123 -7.89 7.79 15.30
N THR A 124 -8.39 7.24 16.42
CA THR A 124 -9.55 6.34 16.41
C THR A 124 -10.80 7.10 15.97
N GLU A 125 -11.86 6.37 15.61
CA GLU A 125 -13.15 7.03 15.33
C GLU A 125 -13.68 7.80 16.55
N GLN A 126 -13.25 7.41 17.76
CA GLN A 126 -13.59 8.04 19.03
C GLN A 126 -12.74 9.29 19.34
N GLY A 127 -11.76 9.62 18.49
CA GLY A 127 -10.92 10.82 18.64
C GLY A 127 -9.68 10.63 19.53
N GLU A 128 -9.33 9.39 19.88
CA GLU A 128 -8.12 9.09 20.64
C GLU A 128 -6.93 8.94 19.68
N THR A 129 -5.79 9.55 20.00
CA THR A 129 -4.55 9.32 19.26
C THR A 129 -3.83 8.11 19.84
N TRP A 130 -3.66 7.07 19.03
CA TRP A 130 -3.00 5.84 19.46
C TRP A 130 -1.57 5.71 18.96
N PHE A 131 -1.28 6.23 17.78
CA PHE A 131 0.07 6.20 17.23
C PHE A 131 0.47 7.55 16.66
N VAL A 132 1.75 7.86 16.81
CA VAL A 132 2.44 8.84 15.99
C VAL A 132 3.31 8.09 14.99
N GLU A 133 3.26 8.48 13.73
CA GLU A 133 3.97 7.82 12.63
C GLU A 133 4.90 8.81 11.93
N GLU A 134 6.12 8.36 11.65
CA GLU A 134 7.02 8.96 10.67
C GLU A 134 6.99 8.12 9.39
N ARG A 135 6.72 8.77 8.26
CA ARG A 135 6.63 8.12 6.95
C ARG A 135 7.57 8.77 5.95
N GLU A 136 8.32 7.94 5.24
CA GLU A 136 9.23 8.37 4.18
C GLU A 136 8.81 7.74 2.84
N LEU A 137 8.78 8.57 1.80
CA LEU A 137 8.52 8.17 0.42
C LEU A 137 9.69 8.61 -0.46
N GLY A 138 10.29 7.67 -1.17
CA GLY A 138 11.31 7.93 -2.18
C GLY A 138 10.81 7.53 -3.55
N PHE A 139 11.01 8.38 -4.55
CA PHE A 139 10.69 8.10 -5.94
C PHE A 139 11.95 8.20 -6.78
N GLU A 140 12.24 7.16 -7.56
CA GLU A 140 13.46 7.08 -8.35
C GLU A 140 13.20 6.42 -9.71
N VAL A 141 13.75 7.01 -10.77
CA VAL A 141 13.75 6.42 -12.11
C VAL A 141 14.87 5.37 -12.19
N LEU A 142 14.50 4.19 -12.70
CA LEU A 142 15.40 3.09 -13.03
C LEU A 142 15.49 2.94 -14.56
N ASP A 143 16.26 1.98 -15.05
CA ASP A 143 16.29 1.66 -16.47
C ASP A 143 14.97 0.98 -16.90
N GLY A 144 14.14 1.70 -17.67
CA GLY A 144 12.84 1.21 -18.17
C GLY A 144 11.72 1.09 -17.12
N ALA A 145 11.93 1.55 -15.89
CA ALA A 145 10.97 1.47 -14.79
C ALA A 145 11.18 2.61 -13.79
N TRP A 146 10.35 2.70 -12.76
CA TRP A 146 10.63 3.56 -11.60
C TRP A 146 10.23 2.85 -10.30
N ALA A 147 10.86 3.24 -9.20
CA ALA A 147 10.66 2.65 -7.88
C ALA A 147 10.05 3.66 -6.89
N LEU A 148 9.06 3.18 -6.15
CA LEU A 148 8.57 3.76 -4.91
C LEU A 148 9.26 3.05 -3.75
N ARG A 149 10.09 3.76 -2.98
CA ARG A 149 10.50 3.35 -1.64
C ARG A 149 9.50 3.88 -0.64
N PHE A 150 9.01 3.02 0.23
CA PHE A 150 8.08 3.35 1.29
C PHE A 150 8.65 2.88 2.62
N ARG A 151 8.77 3.77 3.58
CA ARG A 151 9.08 3.44 4.96
C ARG A 151 8.03 4.05 5.88
N THR A 152 7.61 3.27 6.87
CA THR A 152 6.76 3.74 7.96
C THR A 152 7.36 3.30 9.27
N SER A 153 7.34 4.18 10.26
CA SER A 153 7.70 3.89 11.65
C SER A 153 6.65 4.50 12.54
N PHE A 154 5.99 3.73 13.39
CA PHE A 154 4.93 4.24 14.24
C PHE A 154 5.10 3.77 15.68
N THR A 155 4.90 4.70 16.61
CA THR A 155 5.08 4.51 18.05
C THR A 155 3.74 4.61 18.75
N ASN A 156 3.45 3.63 19.62
CA ASN A 156 2.26 3.65 20.44
C ASN A 156 2.39 4.73 21.52
N VAL A 157 1.47 5.69 21.52
CA VAL A 157 1.41 6.80 22.49
C VAL A 157 0.18 6.72 23.40
N SER A 158 -0.54 5.60 23.35
CA SER A 158 -1.63 5.30 24.30
C SER A 158 -1.07 4.70 25.59
N ASP A 159 -1.89 4.67 26.63
CA ASP A 159 -1.59 4.11 27.96
C ASP A 159 -1.75 2.58 28.04
N ALA A 160 -1.96 1.91 26.90
CA ALA A 160 -2.20 0.47 26.83
C ALA A 160 -1.50 -0.18 25.64
N GLY A 161 -1.24 -1.48 25.77
CA GLY A 161 -0.72 -2.28 24.66
C GLY A 161 -1.78 -2.47 23.58
N ILE A 162 -1.43 -2.19 22.33
CA ILE A 162 -2.32 -2.33 21.17
C ILE A 162 -1.90 -3.55 20.35
N VAL A 163 -2.83 -4.48 20.14
CA VAL A 163 -2.60 -5.67 19.32
C VAL A 163 -2.98 -5.38 17.87
N ILE A 164 -2.05 -5.56 16.94
CA ILE A 164 -2.28 -5.44 15.50
C ILE A 164 -2.35 -6.84 14.88
N GLY A 165 -3.36 -7.06 14.04
CA GLY A 165 -3.62 -8.34 13.39
C GLY A 165 -4.22 -8.17 12.00
N SER A 166 -5.03 -9.15 11.61
CA SER A 166 -5.78 -9.15 10.36
C SER A 166 -7.07 -9.96 10.51
N PRO A 167 -7.95 -9.99 9.51
CA PRO A 167 -9.08 -10.91 9.52
C PRO A 167 -8.68 -12.37 9.66
N THR A 168 -7.48 -12.76 9.22
CA THR A 168 -6.98 -14.12 9.45
C THR A 168 -6.65 -14.40 10.91
N THR A 169 -6.12 -13.43 11.66
CA THR A 169 -5.98 -13.61 13.12
C THR A 169 -7.35 -13.66 13.82
N GLU A 170 -8.37 -12.99 13.27
CA GLU A 170 -9.78 -13.12 13.66
C GLU A 170 -10.45 -14.42 13.16
N GLY A 171 -9.71 -15.33 12.52
CA GLY A 171 -10.22 -16.64 12.11
C GLY A 171 -10.89 -16.67 10.73
N ARG A 172 -10.66 -15.68 9.86
CA ARG A 172 -11.00 -15.76 8.44
C ARG A 172 -9.83 -16.29 7.62
N PRO A 173 -9.85 -17.54 7.14
CA PRO A 173 -8.75 -18.07 6.34
C PRO A 173 -8.49 -17.23 5.08
N ASN A 174 -7.22 -17.08 4.70
CA ASN A 174 -6.78 -16.40 3.47
C ASN A 174 -7.26 -14.95 3.32
N ALA A 175 -7.40 -14.24 4.44
CA ALA A 175 -7.75 -12.83 4.52
C ALA A 175 -6.73 -12.04 5.34
N GLY A 176 -5.46 -12.44 5.27
CA GLY A 176 -4.36 -11.87 6.04
C GLY A 176 -3.86 -10.54 5.49
N TYR A 177 -4.72 -9.71 4.89
CA TYR A 177 -4.32 -8.37 4.48
C TYR A 177 -4.13 -7.49 5.72
N GLY A 178 -3.08 -6.67 5.69
CA GLY A 178 -2.68 -5.82 6.82
C GLY A 178 -1.24 -5.35 6.61
N GLY A 179 -1.06 -4.20 5.97
CA GLY A 179 0.24 -3.69 5.56
C GLY A 179 0.15 -2.67 4.41
N LEU A 180 1.18 -2.59 3.57
CA LEU A 180 1.19 -1.71 2.40
C LEU A 180 0.35 -2.34 1.27
N PHE A 181 -0.91 -1.94 1.15
CA PHE A 181 -1.85 -2.57 0.23
C PHE A 181 -1.90 -1.83 -1.10
N TRP A 182 -1.80 -2.57 -2.21
CA TRP A 182 -2.04 -2.09 -3.57
C TRP A 182 -3.36 -2.64 -4.13
N ARG A 183 -4.19 -1.74 -4.69
CA ARG A 183 -5.35 -2.08 -5.53
C ARG A 183 -5.06 -1.76 -7.00
N GLY A 184 -5.03 -2.80 -7.84
CA GLY A 184 -4.86 -2.65 -9.28
C GLY A 184 -6.12 -2.22 -10.04
N PRO A 185 -5.98 -1.79 -11.31
CA PRO A 185 -7.09 -1.55 -12.24
C PRO A 185 -8.01 -2.76 -12.38
N ARG A 186 -9.27 -2.55 -12.79
CA ARG A 186 -10.19 -3.67 -13.06
C ARG A 186 -9.71 -4.56 -14.21
N SER A 187 -9.05 -3.98 -15.21
CA SER A 187 -8.48 -4.72 -16.33
C SER A 187 -7.37 -5.70 -15.90
N PHE A 188 -6.83 -5.56 -14.68
CA PHE A 188 -5.82 -6.46 -14.12
C PHE A 188 -6.42 -7.69 -13.44
N THR A 189 -7.75 -7.81 -13.35
CA THR A 189 -8.41 -9.02 -12.84
C THR A 189 -8.00 -10.24 -13.67
N GLY A 190 -7.59 -11.32 -13.01
CA GLY A 190 -7.03 -12.52 -13.66
C GLY A 190 -5.56 -12.36 -14.09
N GLY A 191 -4.89 -11.29 -13.68
CA GLY A 191 -3.47 -11.06 -13.96
C GLY A 191 -2.55 -12.10 -13.31
N GLY A 192 -1.35 -12.23 -13.87
CA GLY A 192 -0.35 -13.20 -13.45
C GLY A 192 0.44 -12.75 -12.23
N VAL A 193 0.64 -13.65 -11.28
CA VAL A 193 1.45 -13.44 -10.07
C VAL A 193 2.74 -14.23 -10.20
N HIS A 194 3.86 -13.60 -9.90
CA HIS A 194 5.18 -14.20 -10.02
C HIS A 194 5.93 -14.07 -8.70
N VAL A 195 6.61 -15.14 -8.31
CA VAL A 195 7.62 -15.17 -7.25
C VAL A 195 8.84 -15.92 -7.80
N PRO A 196 10.01 -15.91 -7.14
CA PRO A 196 11.15 -16.69 -7.60
C PRO A 196 10.78 -18.15 -7.90
N GLY A 197 11.04 -18.59 -9.13
CA GLY A 197 10.83 -19.97 -9.58
C GLY A 197 9.36 -20.40 -9.76
N ARG A 198 8.35 -19.53 -9.53
CA ARG A 198 6.93 -19.90 -9.69
C ARG A 198 6.12 -18.77 -10.30
N VAL A 199 5.14 -19.16 -11.12
CA VAL A 199 4.13 -18.28 -11.72
C VAL A 199 2.76 -18.86 -11.42
N GLY A 200 1.79 -18.00 -11.13
CA GLY A 200 0.48 -18.41 -10.65
C GLY A 200 -0.51 -17.27 -10.53
N GLY A 201 -1.48 -17.42 -9.62
CA GLY A 201 -2.46 -16.42 -9.22
C GLY A 201 -2.72 -16.45 -7.71
N ASP A 202 -3.97 -16.71 -7.33
CA ASP A 202 -4.43 -16.69 -5.93
C ASP A 202 -3.80 -17.79 -5.06
N GLU A 203 -3.31 -18.89 -5.65
CA GLU A 203 -2.61 -19.97 -4.96
C GLU A 203 -1.26 -19.55 -4.36
N LEU A 204 -0.75 -18.38 -4.75
CA LEU A 204 0.43 -17.76 -4.13
C LEU A 204 0.07 -16.95 -2.87
N MET A 205 -1.19 -16.92 -2.43
CA MET A 205 -1.60 -16.36 -1.14
C MET A 205 -0.84 -17.02 0.02
N GLY A 206 -0.31 -16.21 0.92
CA GLY A 206 0.34 -16.63 2.16
C GLY A 206 1.76 -17.19 2.00
N VAL A 207 2.29 -17.23 0.77
CA VAL A 207 3.68 -17.65 0.54
C VAL A 207 4.65 -16.59 1.10
N ARG A 208 5.87 -17.03 1.43
CA ARG A 208 7.01 -16.15 1.69
C ARG A 208 7.95 -16.22 0.49
N ALA A 209 8.39 -15.06 0.05
CA ALA A 209 9.32 -14.89 -1.06
C ALA A 209 9.98 -13.51 -0.93
N PRO A 210 11.22 -13.32 -1.39
CA PRO A 210 11.92 -12.03 -1.29
C PRO A 210 11.22 -10.92 -2.09
N TRP A 211 10.51 -11.29 -3.16
CA TRP A 211 9.68 -10.40 -3.94
C TRP A 211 8.46 -11.13 -4.50
N LEU A 212 7.43 -10.35 -4.84
CA LEU A 212 6.27 -10.79 -5.61
C LEU A 212 5.99 -9.77 -6.70
N ALA A 213 5.80 -10.23 -7.94
CA ALA A 213 5.38 -9.38 -9.04
C ALA A 213 3.95 -9.68 -9.47
N PHE A 214 3.21 -8.65 -9.85
CA PHE A 214 1.88 -8.74 -10.44
C PHE A 214 1.92 -8.17 -11.86
N ARG A 215 1.45 -8.93 -12.83
CA ARG A 215 1.34 -8.52 -14.23
C ARG A 215 -0.12 -8.40 -14.61
N GLY A 216 -0.48 -7.26 -15.20
CA GLY A 216 -1.82 -7.00 -15.66
C GLY A 216 -1.85 -6.48 -17.09
N ARG A 217 -2.99 -6.64 -17.73
CA ARG A 217 -3.28 -6.13 -19.08
C ARG A 217 -4.14 -4.87 -18.99
N HIS A 218 -3.89 -3.95 -19.89
CA HIS A 218 -4.68 -2.74 -20.03
C HIS A 218 -5.82 -2.97 -21.01
N ASP A 219 -6.99 -2.45 -20.66
CA ASP A 219 -8.09 -2.31 -21.63
C ASP A 219 -7.69 -1.32 -22.72
N GLU A 220 -8.41 -1.37 -23.85
CA GLU A 220 -8.24 -0.52 -25.05
C GLU A 220 -6.92 -0.70 -25.82
N GLN A 221 -5.77 -0.51 -25.16
CA GLN A 221 -4.45 -0.47 -25.78
C GLN A 221 -3.76 -1.84 -25.84
N GLY A 222 -4.25 -2.82 -25.08
CA GLY A 222 -3.78 -4.21 -25.09
C GLY A 222 -2.36 -4.43 -24.54
N GLY A 223 -1.70 -3.37 -24.05
CA GLY A 223 -0.38 -3.45 -23.42
C GLY A 223 -0.43 -4.11 -22.05
N GLU A 224 0.75 -4.44 -21.52
CA GLU A 224 0.93 -4.99 -20.17
C GLU A 224 1.68 -4.00 -19.28
N SER A 225 1.49 -4.11 -17.97
CA SER A 225 2.40 -3.50 -17.01
C SER A 225 2.64 -4.44 -15.85
N THR A 226 3.78 -4.24 -15.20
CA THR A 226 4.24 -5.08 -14.10
C THR A 226 4.57 -4.23 -12.88
N LEU A 227 4.14 -4.71 -11.72
CA LEU A 227 4.54 -4.18 -10.42
C LEU A 227 5.32 -5.26 -9.70
N VAL A 228 6.48 -4.90 -9.14
CA VAL A 228 7.31 -5.79 -8.32
C VAL A 228 7.37 -5.24 -6.91
N PHE A 229 6.93 -6.03 -5.94
CA PHE A 229 6.88 -5.68 -4.53
C PHE A 229 8.02 -6.39 -3.80
N VAL A 230 8.75 -5.63 -2.98
CA VAL A 230 9.86 -6.10 -2.14
C VAL A 230 9.61 -5.63 -0.72
N ALA A 231 9.84 -6.50 0.27
CA ALA A 231 9.63 -6.21 1.68
C ALA A 231 10.79 -6.78 2.50
N THR A 232 11.36 -5.97 3.42
CA THR A 232 12.65 -6.29 4.07
C THR A 232 12.60 -7.52 4.99
N ASP A 233 11.47 -7.77 5.66
CA ASP A 233 11.31 -8.87 6.63
C ASP A 233 10.60 -10.12 6.06
N GLU A 234 10.54 -10.21 4.73
CA GLU A 234 9.86 -11.27 3.97
C GLU A 234 8.52 -11.71 4.57
N PRO A 235 7.57 -10.78 4.83
CA PRO A 235 6.27 -11.13 5.35
C PRO A 235 5.53 -12.08 4.39
N LYS A 236 4.48 -12.72 4.90
CA LYS A 236 3.58 -13.46 4.01
C LYS A 236 2.94 -12.51 3.02
N TRP A 237 2.86 -12.93 1.77
CA TRP A 237 2.21 -12.17 0.72
C TRP A 237 0.70 -12.38 0.77
N PHE A 238 -0.07 -11.33 0.98
CA PHE A 238 -1.47 -11.31 0.59
C PHE A 238 -1.55 -10.95 -0.89
N VAL A 239 -2.16 -11.81 -1.70
CA VAL A 239 -2.33 -11.57 -3.14
C VAL A 239 -3.68 -12.05 -3.62
N ARG A 240 -4.30 -11.27 -4.51
CA ARG A 240 -5.47 -11.66 -5.29
C ARG A 240 -5.26 -11.28 -6.73
N SER A 241 -5.42 -12.25 -7.62
CA SER A 241 -5.66 -12.06 -9.05
C SER A 241 -7.17 -11.98 -9.32
N GLN A 242 -7.99 -12.69 -8.53
CA GLN A 242 -9.45 -12.64 -8.61
C GLN A 242 -10.10 -12.41 -7.22
N PRO A 243 -11.27 -11.76 -7.16
CA PRO A 243 -12.02 -11.13 -8.25
C PRO A 243 -11.43 -9.79 -8.71
N PHE A 244 -10.29 -9.37 -8.14
CA PHE A 244 -9.57 -8.15 -8.50
C PHE A 244 -8.08 -8.29 -8.19
N ALA A 245 -7.26 -7.50 -8.87
CA ALA A 245 -5.83 -7.38 -8.60
C ALA A 245 -5.57 -6.67 -7.27
N ALA A 246 -4.91 -7.36 -6.35
CA ALA A 246 -4.40 -6.80 -5.11
C ALA A 246 -3.13 -7.51 -4.64
N VAL A 247 -2.22 -6.75 -4.06
CA VAL A 247 -1.01 -7.26 -3.41
C VAL A 247 -0.81 -6.49 -2.11
N CYS A 248 -0.42 -7.19 -1.06
CA CYS A 248 -0.01 -6.61 0.22
C CYS A 248 1.05 -7.51 0.86
N PRO A 249 2.31 -7.06 1.00
CA PRO A 249 3.23 -7.67 1.95
C PRO A 249 2.66 -7.46 3.36
N ALA A 250 2.22 -8.54 4.00
CA ALA A 250 1.39 -8.48 5.19
C ALA A 250 2.15 -8.96 6.44
N PRO A 251 2.77 -8.04 7.21
CA PRO A 251 3.44 -8.40 8.46
C PRO A 251 2.50 -9.00 9.52
N PHE A 252 1.20 -8.72 9.43
CA PHE A 252 0.16 -9.18 10.36
C PHE A 252 -0.71 -10.31 9.77
N PHE A 253 -0.19 -11.05 8.78
CA PHE A 253 -0.99 -12.00 8.00
C PHE A 253 -1.74 -13.00 8.87
N ASP A 254 -1.04 -13.79 9.69
CA ASP A 254 -1.63 -14.81 10.58
C ASP A 254 -1.09 -14.75 12.00
N ARG A 255 -0.40 -13.65 12.34
CA ARG A 255 0.17 -13.41 13.65
C ARG A 255 -0.25 -12.05 14.16
N GLU A 256 -0.69 -12.03 15.41
CA GLU A 256 -0.91 -10.82 16.18
C GLU A 256 0.42 -10.27 16.71
N VAL A 257 0.58 -8.95 16.63
CA VAL A 257 1.75 -8.23 17.12
C VAL A 257 1.28 -7.22 18.16
N LEU A 258 1.76 -7.39 19.39
CA LEU A 258 1.54 -6.44 20.47
C LEU A 258 2.52 -5.27 20.31
N VAL A 259 1.99 -4.05 20.26
CA VAL A 259 2.77 -2.83 20.42
C VAL A 259 2.49 -2.31 21.83
N VAL A 260 3.44 -2.51 22.73
CA VAL A 260 3.37 -1.98 24.11
C VAL A 260 3.38 -0.44 24.09
N GLU A 261 3.03 0.19 25.20
CA GLU A 261 3.25 1.63 25.43
C GLU A 261 4.70 2.00 25.08
N ASP A 262 4.90 3.12 24.37
CA ASP A 262 6.17 3.59 23.80
C ASP A 262 6.85 2.62 22.81
N GLY A 263 6.20 1.50 22.48
CA GLY A 263 6.69 0.53 21.51
C GLY A 263 6.61 1.07 20.08
N THR A 264 7.67 0.86 19.29
CA THR A 264 7.74 1.27 17.88
C THR A 264 7.81 0.06 16.96
N LEU A 265 7.02 0.08 15.88
CA LEU A 265 7.20 -0.82 14.73
C LEU A 265 7.72 -0.05 13.54
N CYS A 266 8.58 -0.67 12.73
CA CYS A 266 9.11 -0.08 11.51
C CYS A 266 9.01 -1.08 10.35
N PHE A 267 8.58 -0.60 9.19
CA PHE A 267 8.47 -1.40 7.98
C PHE A 267 9.06 -0.67 6.77
N ARG A 268 9.67 -1.42 5.86
CA ARG A 268 10.28 -0.92 4.63
C ARG A 268 9.88 -1.76 3.43
N TYR A 269 9.43 -1.08 2.39
CA TYR A 269 8.96 -1.67 1.15
C TYR A 269 9.55 -0.94 -0.05
N THR A 270 9.72 -1.68 -1.14
CA THR A 270 9.96 -1.10 -2.47
C THR A 270 8.90 -1.64 -3.43
N VAL A 271 8.31 -0.76 -4.24
CA VAL A 271 7.40 -1.12 -5.33
C VAL A 271 7.99 -0.58 -6.62
N VAL A 272 8.42 -1.47 -7.51
CA VAL A 272 8.89 -1.09 -8.84
C VAL A 272 7.76 -1.21 -9.84
N ILE A 273 7.57 -0.20 -10.67
CA ILE A 273 6.50 -0.10 -11.66
C ILE A 273 7.13 0.04 -13.04
N ALA A 274 6.80 -0.90 -13.93
CA ALA A 274 7.38 -1.02 -15.25
C ALA A 274 6.32 -1.21 -16.33
N ASP A 275 6.60 -0.71 -17.53
CA ASP A 275 5.87 -1.08 -18.74
C ASP A 275 6.17 -2.53 -19.15
N GLY A 276 5.19 -3.17 -19.77
CA GLY A 276 5.31 -4.52 -20.31
C GLY A 276 5.32 -5.63 -19.26
N ALA A 277 5.75 -6.80 -19.72
CA ALA A 277 5.83 -8.04 -18.97
C ALA A 277 7.27 -8.61 -19.03
N PRO A 278 8.25 -7.99 -18.35
CA PRO A 278 9.65 -8.41 -18.39
C PRO A 278 9.80 -9.88 -17.98
N ASP A 279 10.80 -10.60 -18.49
CA ASP A 279 11.00 -12.01 -18.13
C ASP A 279 11.37 -12.20 -16.63
N PRO A 280 11.33 -13.43 -16.09
CA PRO A 280 11.65 -13.68 -14.68
C PRO A 280 13.06 -13.21 -14.26
N ALA A 281 14.06 -13.24 -15.14
CA ALA A 281 15.41 -12.79 -14.82
C ALA A 281 15.49 -11.25 -14.72
N ALA A 282 14.75 -10.55 -15.57
CA ALA A 282 14.55 -9.11 -15.47
C ALA A 282 13.79 -8.73 -14.19
N LEU A 283 12.76 -9.47 -13.79
CA LEU A 283 12.06 -9.25 -12.51
C LEU A 283 13.00 -9.37 -11.31
N ALA A 284 13.86 -10.40 -11.29
CA ALA A 284 14.82 -10.57 -10.21
C ALA A 284 15.80 -9.39 -10.12
N ARG A 285 16.31 -8.89 -11.26
CA ARG A 285 17.17 -7.70 -11.30
C ARG A 285 16.45 -6.43 -10.85
N ILE A 286 15.16 -6.30 -11.18
CA ILE A 286 14.31 -5.17 -10.78
C ILE A 286 14.07 -5.18 -9.26
N ALA A 287 13.92 -6.36 -8.65
CA ALA A 287 13.70 -6.50 -7.22
C ALA A 287 14.93 -6.11 -6.37
N GLY A 288 16.14 -6.22 -6.93
CA GLY A 288 17.41 -6.03 -6.22
C GLY A 288 18.01 -7.35 -5.80
#